data_AF-A0A377I9M9-F1
#
_entry.id   AF-A0A377I9M9-F1
#
_cell.length_a   1.000
_cell.length_b   1.000
_cell.length_c   1.000
_cell.angle_alpha   90.00
_cell.angle_beta   90.00
_cell.angle_gamma   90.00
#
_symmetry.space_group_name_H-M   'P 1'
#
loop_
_entity.id
_entity.type
_entity.pdbx_description
1 polymer ?
#
loop_
_entity_poly.entity_id
_entity_poly.type
_entity_poly.pdbx_seq_one_letter_code
_entity_poly.pdbx_strand_id
1 'polypeptide(L)'
;MTGVLEAKDVRRLPWDTLMLVAGGLALGLAIEEQQIATHFVEKISHIQVSFVLLLILFGFITVLLSNFMSNTAATTILIPMGVSLLAMVGGGNVNPTILPLVIGLSASCALFLPVSTPPNTIAFSTGLIKQSEFRLGGVIIGLLGPALTMVWIMLLSAVHLV
;
A
#
# COMPACT_ATOMS: atom_id res chain seq x y z
N MET A 1 20.64 -26.93 -14.60
CA MET A 1 21.16 -28.17 -13.99
C MET A 1 20.07 -29.11 -13.43
N THR A 2 18.77 -28.75 -13.50
CA THR A 2 17.65 -29.70 -13.26
C THR A 2 16.65 -29.79 -14.43
N GLY A 3 16.75 -28.90 -15.43
CA GLY A 3 15.85 -28.87 -16.60
C GLY A 3 14.44 -28.36 -16.31
N VAL A 4 14.15 -27.95 -15.07
CA VAL A 4 12.81 -27.56 -14.60
C VAL A 4 12.40 -26.16 -15.08
N LEU A 5 13.37 -25.25 -15.27
CA LEU A 5 13.16 -23.90 -15.78
C LEU A 5 14.07 -23.67 -16.99
N GLU A 6 13.49 -23.23 -18.09
CA GLU A 6 14.16 -22.90 -19.33
C GLU A 6 14.16 -21.38 -19.59
N ALA A 7 14.99 -20.92 -20.53
CA ALA A 7 15.02 -19.50 -20.91
C ALA A 7 13.65 -18.97 -21.37
N LYS A 8 12.78 -19.84 -21.92
CA LYS A 8 11.40 -19.49 -22.29
C LYS A 8 10.53 -19.15 -21.09
N ASP A 9 10.77 -19.76 -19.92
CA ASP A 9 10.00 -19.53 -18.71
C ASP A 9 10.38 -18.19 -18.08
N VAL A 10 11.67 -17.82 -18.15
CA VAL A 10 12.16 -16.49 -17.77
C VAL A 10 11.56 -15.40 -18.67
N ARG A 11 11.45 -15.65 -19.98
CA ARG A 11 10.81 -14.71 -20.91
C ARG A 11 9.30 -14.54 -20.68
N ARG A 12 8.65 -15.47 -19.98
CA ARG A 12 7.22 -15.41 -19.61
C ARG A 12 6.97 -14.61 -18.32
N LEU A 13 8.01 -14.20 -17.61
CA LEU A 13 7.85 -13.34 -16.44
C LEU A 13 7.19 -12.01 -16.84
N PRO A 14 6.36 -11.42 -15.97
CA PRO A 14 5.69 -10.14 -16.23
C PRO A 14 6.68 -8.98 -16.09
N TRP A 15 7.56 -8.82 -17.08
CA TRP A 15 8.66 -7.84 -17.07
C TRP A 15 8.17 -6.40 -16.85
N ASP A 16 7.03 -6.03 -17.43
CA ASP A 16 6.43 -4.69 -17.23
C ASP A 16 6.10 -4.43 -15.75
N THR A 17 5.63 -5.46 -15.03
CA THR A 17 5.35 -5.35 -13.59
C THR A 17 6.63 -5.27 -12.78
N LEU A 18 7.65 -6.06 -13.13
CA LEU A 18 8.95 -6.00 -12.48
C LEU A 18 9.62 -4.63 -12.66
N MET A 19 9.52 -4.06 -13.87
CA MET A 19 10.02 -2.72 -14.17
C MET A 19 9.24 -1.63 -13.42
N LEU A 20 7.92 -1.78 -13.24
CA LEU A 20 7.11 -0.88 -12.42
C LEU A 20 7.53 -0.90 -10.94
N VAL A 21 7.77 -2.09 -10.37
CA VAL A 21 8.24 -2.24 -8.98
C VAL A 21 9.63 -1.62 -8.82
N ALA A 22 10.55 -1.91 -9.74
CA ALA A 22 11.89 -1.32 -9.73
C ALA A 22 11.84 0.21 -9.86
N GLY A 23 10.99 0.74 -10.75
CA GLY A 23 10.78 2.17 -10.94
C GLY A 23 10.17 2.85 -9.71
N GLY A 24 9.22 2.20 -9.03
CA GLY A 24 8.66 2.72 -7.78
C GLY A 24 9.72 2.77 -6.66
N LEU A 25 10.55 1.73 -6.53
CA LEU A 25 11.64 1.71 -5.54
C LEU A 25 12.66 2.80 -5.83
N ALA A 26 13.04 2.96 -7.10
CA ALA A 26 13.92 4.04 -7.55
C ALA A 26 13.32 5.42 -7.29
N LEU A 27 12.01 5.61 -7.52
CA LEU A 27 11.31 6.85 -7.20
C LEU A 27 11.29 7.13 -5.69
N GLY A 28 11.06 6.09 -4.87
CA GLY A 28 11.14 6.20 -3.42
C GLY A 28 12.52 6.67 -2.94
N LEU A 29 13.58 6.08 -3.49
CA LEU A 29 14.97 6.49 -3.24
C LEU A 29 15.22 7.92 -3.71
N ALA A 30 14.72 8.31 -4.90
CA ALA A 30 14.87 9.66 -5.40
C ALA A 30 14.14 10.71 -4.54
N ILE A 31 12.96 10.38 -3.99
CA ILE A 31 12.23 11.25 -3.05
C ILE A 31 13.03 11.45 -1.76
N GLU A 32 13.70 10.40 -1.27
CA GLU A 32 14.57 10.43 -0.09
C GLU A 32 15.84 11.26 -0.36
N GLU A 33 16.55 10.98 -1.46
CA GLU A 33 17.77 11.70 -1.86
C GLU A 33 17.50 13.19 -2.10
N GLN A 34 16.42 13.51 -2.80
CA GLN A 34 16.05 14.90 -3.11
C GLN A 34 15.38 15.61 -1.93
N GLN A 35 15.17 14.92 -0.80
CA GLN A 35 14.55 15.51 0.38
C GLN A 35 13.19 16.18 0.06
N ILE A 36 12.47 15.62 -0.91
CA ILE A 36 11.17 16.15 -1.34
C ILE A 36 10.15 15.97 -0.21
N ALA A 37 10.22 14.83 0.48
CA ALA A 37 9.39 14.56 1.64
C ALA A 37 9.61 15.61 2.72
N THR A 38 10.86 15.90 3.10
CA THR A 38 11.16 16.94 4.10
C THR A 38 10.72 18.32 3.62
N HIS A 39 10.85 18.65 2.33
CA HIS A 39 10.43 19.96 1.82
C HIS A 39 8.90 20.18 1.82
N PHE A 40 8.10 19.17 1.46
CA PHE A 40 6.64 19.23 1.61
C PHE A 40 6.21 19.25 3.08
N VAL A 41 6.94 18.51 3.93
CA VAL A 41 6.67 18.47 5.37
C VAL A 41 7.03 19.78 6.04
N GLU A 42 8.13 20.45 5.70
CA GLU A 42 8.44 21.78 6.22
C GLU A 42 7.31 22.77 5.98
N LYS A 43 6.71 22.72 4.78
CA LYS A 43 5.52 23.54 4.46
C LYS A 43 4.28 23.17 5.26
N ILE A 44 4.19 21.93 5.75
CA ILE A 44 3.07 21.39 6.53
C ILE A 44 3.42 21.29 8.03
N SER A 45 4.66 21.61 8.43
CA SER A 45 5.22 21.35 9.77
C SER A 45 4.55 22.17 10.86
N HIS A 46 3.89 23.26 10.49
CA HIS A 46 3.03 24.05 11.36
C HIS A 46 1.71 23.35 11.72
N ILE A 47 1.34 22.29 11.00
CA ILE A 47 0.17 21.46 11.25
C ILE A 47 0.60 20.28 12.12
N GLN A 48 0.20 20.28 13.39
CA GLN A 48 0.38 19.13 14.26
C GLN A 48 -0.55 17.99 13.81
N VAL A 49 0.00 17.06 13.03
CA VAL A 49 -0.71 15.85 12.61
C VAL A 49 -0.48 14.77 13.67
N SER A 50 -1.56 14.27 14.28
CA SER A 50 -1.48 13.13 15.20
C SER A 50 -1.01 11.86 14.47
N PHE A 51 -0.21 11.02 15.13
CA PHE A 51 0.18 9.71 14.61
C PHE A 51 -1.02 8.86 14.16
N VAL A 52 -2.14 8.92 14.90
CA VAL A 52 -3.38 8.22 14.55
C VAL A 52 -3.97 8.76 13.25
N LEU A 53 -3.92 10.07 13.05
CA LEU A 53 -4.40 10.70 11.82
C LEU A 53 -3.53 10.30 10.61
N LEU A 54 -2.22 10.16 10.80
CA LEU A 54 -1.31 9.68 9.76
C LEU A 54 -1.65 8.24 9.32
N LEU A 55 -1.92 7.34 10.29
CA LEU A 55 -2.32 5.96 9.99
C LEU A 55 -3.64 5.91 9.22
N ILE A 56 -4.63 6.69 9.65
CA ILE A 56 -5.94 6.78 8.96
C ILE A 56 -5.72 7.29 7.54
N LEU A 57 -5.03 8.42 7.37
CA LEU A 57 -4.82 9.01 6.07
C LEU A 57 -4.14 8.03 5.11
N PHE A 58 -3.01 7.44 5.52
CA PHE A 58 -2.26 6.51 4.67
C PHE A 58 -3.02 5.21 4.42
N GLY A 59 -3.72 4.64 5.41
CA GLY A 59 -4.53 3.43 5.21
C GLY A 59 -5.61 3.63 4.15
N PHE A 60 -6.38 4.70 4.26
CA PHE A 60 -7.47 5.00 3.31
C PHE A 60 -6.97 5.46 1.94
N ILE A 61 -5.91 6.29 1.88
CA ILE A 61 -5.32 6.69 0.60
C ILE A 61 -4.74 5.48 -0.14
N THR A 62 -4.18 4.51 0.61
CA THR A 62 -3.65 3.27 0.04
C THR A 62 -4.76 2.46 -0.60
N VAL A 63 -5.88 2.23 0.09
CA VAL A 63 -7.04 1.52 -0.50
C VAL A 63 -7.54 2.24 -1.74
N LEU A 64 -7.65 3.56 -1.70
CA LEU A 64 -8.15 4.34 -2.82
C LEU A 64 -7.22 4.17 -4.03
N LEU A 65 -5.92 4.42 -3.88
CA LEU A 65 -4.96 4.28 -4.98
C LEU A 65 -4.89 2.84 -5.48
N SER A 66 -4.89 1.86 -4.58
CA SER A 66 -4.82 0.44 -4.88
C SER A 66 -6.07 -0.11 -5.60
N ASN A 67 -7.16 0.65 -5.67
CA ASN A 67 -8.29 0.30 -6.55
C ASN A 67 -8.03 0.66 -8.02
N PHE A 68 -7.18 1.66 -8.29
CA PHE A 68 -6.85 2.14 -9.63
C PHE A 68 -5.49 1.63 -10.15
N MET A 69 -4.60 1.21 -9.26
CA MET A 69 -3.29 0.65 -9.60
C MET A 69 -3.04 -0.64 -8.82
N SER A 70 -1.99 -1.40 -9.17
CA SER A 70 -1.68 -2.64 -8.45
C SER A 70 -1.28 -2.36 -6.99
N ASN A 71 -1.66 -3.27 -6.09
CA ASN A 71 -1.33 -3.17 -4.66
C ASN A 71 0.16 -2.96 -4.44
N THR A 72 1.00 -3.69 -5.17
CA THR A 72 2.46 -3.54 -5.08
C THR A 72 2.89 -2.14 -5.46
N ALA A 73 2.43 -1.61 -6.60
CA ALA A 73 2.81 -0.27 -7.03
C ALA A 73 2.35 0.81 -6.04
N ALA A 74 1.15 0.69 -5.47
CA ALA A 74 0.67 1.60 -4.43
C ALA A 74 1.56 1.57 -3.18
N THR A 75 1.91 0.37 -2.69
CA THR A 75 2.79 0.22 -1.52
C THR A 75 4.20 0.76 -1.76
N THR A 76 4.76 0.54 -2.95
CA THR A 76 6.10 1.00 -3.30
C THR A 76 6.21 2.52 -3.27
N ILE A 77 5.13 3.24 -3.62
CA ILE A 77 5.10 4.70 -3.57
C ILE A 77 4.85 5.19 -2.13
N LEU A 78 3.85 4.61 -1.44
CA LEU A 78 3.37 5.14 -0.17
C LEU A 78 4.24 4.77 1.03
N ILE A 79 4.92 3.62 1.02
CA ILE A 79 5.76 3.20 2.15
C ILE A 79 6.93 4.16 2.38
N PRO A 80 7.77 4.48 1.38
CA PRO A 80 8.87 5.43 1.57
C PRO A 80 8.37 6.79 2.05
N MET A 81 7.31 7.30 1.43
CA MET A 81 6.68 8.56 1.83
C MET A 81 6.21 8.53 3.29
N GLY A 82 5.50 7.46 3.69
CA GLY A 82 5.00 7.29 5.05
C GLY A 82 6.14 7.24 6.08
N VAL A 83 7.20 6.49 5.82
CA VAL A 83 8.36 6.38 6.71
C VAL A 83 9.02 7.75 6.92
N SER A 84 9.22 8.53 5.85
CA SER A 84 9.76 9.88 5.96
C SER A 84 8.90 10.81 6.82
N LEU A 85 7.57 10.73 6.70
CA LEU A 85 6.64 11.51 7.53
C LEU A 85 6.64 11.06 9.00
N LEU A 86 6.68 9.75 9.23
CA LEU A 86 6.64 9.16 10.56
C LEU A 86 7.85 9.58 11.41
N ALA A 87 9.04 9.63 10.79
CA ALA A 87 10.27 10.07 11.45
C ALA A 87 10.16 11.50 12.02
N MET A 88 9.34 12.36 11.41
CA MET A 88 9.16 13.75 11.85
C MET A 88 8.04 13.91 12.89
N VAL A 89 6.96 13.12 12.81
CA VAL A 89 5.82 13.20 13.74
C VAL A 89 6.05 12.44 15.05
N GLY A 90 6.78 11.32 15.00
CA GLY A 90 6.88 10.37 16.12
C GLY A 90 7.87 10.74 17.22
N GLY A 91 8.62 11.85 17.10
CA GLY A 91 9.58 12.29 18.12
C GLY A 91 10.60 11.21 18.55
N GLY A 92 10.90 10.24 17.67
CA GLY A 92 11.81 9.13 17.94
C GLY A 92 11.25 7.96 18.77
N ASN A 93 10.02 8.05 19.29
CA ASN A 93 9.46 7.04 20.21
C ASN A 93 8.40 6.13 19.58
N VAL A 94 8.19 6.23 18.26
CA VAL A 94 7.20 5.44 17.52
C VAL A 94 7.92 4.45 16.63
N ASN A 95 7.48 3.19 16.65
CA ASN A 95 8.12 2.15 15.87
C ASN A 95 7.95 2.39 14.36
N PRO A 96 9.06 2.48 13.59
CA PRO A 96 9.01 2.82 12.16
C PRO A 96 8.34 1.76 11.29
N THR A 97 8.09 0.55 11.82
CA THR A 97 7.48 -0.56 11.08
C THR A 97 5.95 -0.51 11.03
N ILE A 98 5.31 0.23 11.94
CA ILE A 98 3.84 0.26 12.08
C ILE A 98 3.18 0.80 10.80
N LEU A 99 3.64 1.93 10.29
CA LEU A 99 3.02 2.60 9.15
C LEU A 99 3.22 1.81 7.83
N PRO A 100 4.41 1.27 7.51
CA PRO A 100 4.58 0.33 6.40
C PRO A 100 3.66 -0.88 6.45
N LEU A 101 3.45 -1.47 7.64
CA LEU A 101 2.54 -2.60 7.82
C LEU A 101 1.08 -2.20 7.55
N VAL A 102 0.64 -1.04 8.04
CA VAL A 102 -0.71 -0.52 7.76
C VAL A 102 -0.90 -0.32 6.27
N ILE A 103 0.06 0.30 5.58
CA ILE A 103 0.00 0.53 4.13
C ILE A 103 -0.05 -0.81 3.38
N GLY A 104 0.84 -1.74 3.71
CA GLY A 104 0.90 -3.06 3.07
C GLY A 104 -0.41 -3.84 3.17
N LEU A 105 -0.97 -3.94 4.39
CA LEU A 105 -2.23 -4.65 4.62
C LEU A 105 -3.45 -3.91 4.06
N SER A 106 -3.44 -2.57 4.11
CA SER A 106 -4.52 -1.76 3.53
C SER A 106 -4.57 -1.88 2.01
N ALA A 107 -3.42 -1.97 1.32
CA ALA A 107 -3.38 -2.20 -0.12
C ALA A 107 -4.12 -3.48 -0.52
N SER A 108 -4.04 -4.53 0.29
CA SER A 108 -4.76 -5.79 0.05
C SER A 108 -6.29 -5.67 0.17
N CYS A 109 -6.82 -4.58 0.71
CA CYS A 109 -8.25 -4.36 0.90
C CYS A 109 -8.94 -3.70 -0.33
N ALA A 110 -8.23 -3.50 -1.44
CA ALA A 110 -8.76 -2.90 -2.65
C ALA A 110 -9.64 -3.85 -3.48
N LEU A 111 -10.93 -3.87 -3.16
CA LEU A 111 -11.91 -4.79 -3.77
C LEU A 111 -13.08 -4.08 -4.48
N PHE A 112 -12.96 -2.78 -4.76
CA PHE A 112 -14.06 -1.98 -5.32
C PHE A 112 -14.27 -2.22 -6.82
N LEU A 113 -13.21 -2.48 -7.59
CA LEU A 113 -13.31 -2.72 -9.03
C LEU A 113 -12.84 -4.14 -9.41
N PRO A 114 -13.40 -4.70 -10.50
CA PRO A 114 -12.89 -5.95 -11.06
C PRO A 114 -11.41 -5.86 -11.47
N VAL A 115 -10.99 -4.71 -11.98
CA VAL A 115 -9.62 -4.45 -12.47
C VAL A 115 -8.59 -4.31 -11.35
N SER A 116 -9.01 -4.10 -10.10
CA SER A 116 -8.08 -3.81 -9.00
C SER A 116 -7.15 -4.98 -8.69
N THR A 117 -7.61 -6.23 -8.81
CA THR A 117 -6.78 -7.41 -8.54
C THR A 117 -7.13 -8.60 -9.46
N PRO A 118 -6.16 -9.51 -9.74
CA PRO A 118 -6.42 -10.70 -10.57
C PRO A 118 -7.58 -11.59 -10.07
N PRO A 119 -7.74 -11.87 -8.75
CA PRO A 119 -8.88 -12.65 -8.27
C PRO A 119 -10.25 -12.02 -8.62
N ASN A 120 -10.37 -10.69 -8.51
CA ASN A 120 -11.59 -9.99 -8.88
C ASN A 120 -11.87 -10.08 -10.39
N THR A 121 -10.82 -9.95 -11.21
CA THR A 121 -10.91 -10.10 -12.66
C THR A 121 -11.32 -11.53 -13.07
N ILE A 122 -10.77 -12.56 -12.42
CA ILE A 122 -11.13 -13.96 -12.66
C ILE A 122 -12.59 -14.22 -12.28
N ALA A 123 -13.05 -13.68 -11.15
CA ALA A 123 -14.45 -13.82 -10.75
C ALA A 123 -15.40 -13.12 -11.74
N PHE A 124 -15.04 -11.93 -12.21
CA PHE A 124 -15.80 -11.17 -13.19
C PHE A 124 -15.84 -11.83 -14.58
N SER A 125 -14.76 -12.50 -14.99
CA SER A 125 -14.69 -13.17 -16.30
C SER A 125 -15.60 -14.40 -16.43
N THR A 126 -16.15 -14.92 -15.33
CA THR A 126 -17.16 -15.99 -15.35
C THR A 126 -18.48 -15.56 -16.00
N GLY A 127 -18.74 -14.25 -16.10
CA GLY A 127 -20.01 -13.71 -16.61
C GLY A 127 -21.18 -13.84 -15.62
N LEU A 128 -20.97 -14.45 -14.45
CA LEU A 128 -21.99 -14.65 -13.42
C LEU A 128 -22.17 -13.42 -12.50
N ILE A 129 -21.20 -12.50 -12.50
CA ILE A 129 -21.15 -11.36 -11.59
C ILE A 129 -21.06 -10.06 -12.39
N LYS A 130 -21.93 -9.10 -12.07
CA LYS A 130 -21.94 -7.76 -12.64
C LYS A 130 -20.99 -6.83 -11.87
N GLN A 131 -20.43 -5.84 -12.56
CA GLN A 131 -19.54 -4.85 -11.93
C GLN A 131 -20.21 -4.12 -10.74
N SER A 132 -21.53 -3.91 -10.78
CA SER A 132 -22.26 -3.27 -9.68
C SER A 132 -22.24 -4.07 -8.38
N GLU A 133 -22.07 -5.39 -8.44
CA GLU A 133 -22.07 -6.29 -7.28
C GLU A 133 -20.76 -6.18 -6.49
N PHE A 134 -19.66 -5.81 -7.16
CA PHE A 134 -18.37 -5.52 -6.50
C PHE A 134 -18.43 -4.26 -5.63
N ARG A 135 -19.24 -3.26 -5.98
CA ARG A 135 -19.24 -1.96 -5.28
C ARG A 135 -19.61 -2.09 -3.81
N LEU A 136 -20.62 -2.90 -3.48
CA LEU A 136 -21.08 -3.03 -2.10
C LEU A 136 -20.02 -3.70 -1.23
N GLY A 137 -19.52 -4.87 -1.66
CA GLY A 137 -18.45 -5.58 -0.95
C GLY A 137 -17.16 -4.76 -0.88
N GLY A 138 -16.81 -4.07 -1.97
CA GLY A 138 -15.62 -3.24 -2.06
C GLY A 138 -15.67 -1.98 -1.19
N VAL A 139 -16.83 -1.33 -1.03
CA VAL A 139 -16.97 -0.21 -0.09
C VAL A 139 -16.88 -0.70 1.35
N ILE A 140 -17.56 -1.81 1.67
CA ILE A 140 -17.54 -2.38 3.02
C ILE A 140 -16.11 -2.77 3.41
N ILE A 141 -15.41 -3.52 2.57
CA ILE A 141 -14.03 -3.96 2.84
C ILE A 141 -13.05 -2.79 2.72
N GLY A 142 -13.28 -1.84 1.80
CA GLY A 142 -12.44 -0.65 1.66
C GLY A 142 -12.51 0.31 2.85
N LEU A 143 -13.62 0.30 3.61
CA LEU A 143 -13.75 1.07 4.86
C LEU A 143 -13.34 0.26 6.09
N LEU A 144 -13.83 -0.97 6.23
CA LEU A 144 -13.57 -1.80 7.41
C LEU A 144 -12.15 -2.38 7.40
N GLY A 145 -11.61 -2.73 6.25
CA GLY A 145 -10.29 -3.33 6.10
C GLY A 145 -9.18 -2.46 6.70
N PRO A 146 -8.97 -1.22 6.24
CA PRO A 146 -8.01 -0.30 6.84
C PRO A 146 -8.25 -0.11 8.34
N ALA A 147 -9.50 0.09 8.76
CA ALA A 147 -9.84 0.26 10.18
C ALA A 147 -9.39 -0.95 11.03
N LEU A 148 -9.69 -2.16 10.57
CA LEU A 148 -9.32 -3.41 11.25
C LEU A 148 -7.80 -3.62 11.25
N THR A 149 -7.12 -3.34 10.14
CA THR A 149 -5.65 -3.46 10.05
C THR A 149 -4.94 -2.49 10.99
N MET A 150 -5.43 -1.24 11.11
CA MET A 150 -4.90 -0.26 12.05
C MET A 150 -5.09 -0.72 13.49
N VAL A 151 -6.29 -1.16 13.87
CA VAL A 151 -6.56 -1.68 15.22
C VAL A 151 -5.69 -2.89 15.53
N TRP A 152 -5.58 -3.82 14.58
CA TRP A 152 -4.76 -5.03 14.73
C TRP A 152 -3.28 -4.70 14.95
N ILE A 153 -2.72 -3.78 14.15
CA ILE A 153 -1.31 -3.40 14.28
C ILE A 153 -1.06 -2.62 15.57
N MET A 154 -2.00 -1.74 16.00
CA MET A 154 -1.90 -1.07 17.30
C MET A 154 -1.90 -2.07 18.46
N LEU A 155 -2.73 -3.12 18.38
CA LEU A 155 -2.73 -4.20 19.38
C LEU A 155 -1.41 -4.96 19.39
N LEU A 156 -0.84 -5.30 18.22
CA LEU A 156 0.46 -5.96 18.13
C LEU A 156 1.59 -5.11 18.72
N SER A 157 1.55 -3.80 18.47
CA SER A 157 2.51 -2.87 19.04
C SER A 157 2.39 -2.78 20.57
N ALA A 158 1.17 -2.79 21.12
CA ALA A 158 0.95 -2.81 22.56
C ALA A 158 1.52 -4.07 23.24
N VAL A 159 1.53 -5.20 22.53
CA VAL A 159 2.08 -6.50 22.99
C VAL A 159 3.60 -6.60 22.76
N HIS A 160 4.27 -5.55 22.28
CA HIS A 160 5.71 -5.51 21.95
C HIS A 160 6.15 -6.58 20.93
N LEU A 161 5.22 -7.08 20.11
CA LEU A 161 5.52 -8.04 19.05
C LEU A 161 6.01 -7.35 17.77
N VAL A 162 5.71 -6.06 17.62
CA VAL A 162 6.13 -5.21 16.51
C VAL A 162 6.52 -3.85 17.02
#